data_AF-A0A834Z3V3-F1
#
_entry.id   AF-A0A834Z3V3-F1
#
_cell.length_a   1.000
_cell.length_b   1.000
_cell.length_c   1.000
_cell.angle_alpha   90.00
_cell.angle_beta   90.00
_cell.angle_gamma   90.00
#
_symmetry.space_group_name_H-M   'P 1'
#
loop_
_entity.id
_entity.type
_entity.pdbx_description
1 polymer ?
#
loop_
_entity_poly.entity_id
_entity_poly.type
_entity_poly.pdbx_seq_one_letter_code
_entity_poly.pdbx_strand_id
1 'polypeptide(L)'
;MASSSSSEYMIYDLKNLSFSDMISILFYPRELWRYKFVTSSFPDTKFKSFYFRLMLVLTGIIQKLLSRLGGNLKSVGARVEYTFNLVSLNGGIRGLFLKYIKGSLEFPKPGTENFRSIISYIDERIDLYKGSSFLGFQPETVIVDTVGKINPLDLCAITSKLAYENKAYVSNVVTNHWKMHFVEFYDFFNESLQDRATQAFIFCDRSEDAKLIVVAFRGTEPFNPKDWLTDFEISWISMGEMGKVHHGFMQALGMQDKTDYRKGWPKNLSGDKDNKKFAYYTIREKLRTLLKHNKNAKILVTGHSLGGALAVLFPSILVFHKEDTILSSLNGVYTFGQPRVGDEVFGKYMEAQLNKNYKRYYRMVYRYDIVPRGPFEEPVINFSHFGGCIYYKSWYNVKVLEEEPNDNYLNLLYFPSMHFNALLDLIRALTIVITEGKDFKESRTSLLLRIFGLLLPGVASHSPRDYVNSARLGKIVIVKDVKID
;
A
#
# COMPACT_ATOMS: atom_id res chain seq x y z
N MET A 1 27.76 -11.50 -25.88
CA MET A 1 26.97 -10.46 -26.58
C MET A 1 25.52 -10.68 -26.21
N ALA A 2 24.96 -9.90 -25.28
CA ALA A 2 23.54 -9.98 -24.94
C ALA A 2 22.78 -9.12 -25.95
N SER A 3 21.92 -9.74 -26.76
CA SER A 3 21.05 -9.05 -27.72
C SER A 3 20.27 -7.95 -27.01
N SER A 4 20.31 -6.74 -27.56
CA SER A 4 19.50 -5.59 -27.13
C SER A 4 18.03 -5.80 -27.51
N SER A 5 17.33 -6.75 -26.87
CA SER A 5 15.88 -6.80 -27.01
C SER A 5 15.30 -5.55 -26.35
N SER A 6 14.70 -4.67 -27.14
CA SER A 6 13.85 -3.58 -26.64
C SER A 6 12.85 -4.15 -25.63
N SER A 7 12.61 -3.43 -24.53
CA SER A 7 11.66 -3.89 -23.50
C SER A 7 10.27 -4.02 -24.10
N GLU A 8 9.54 -5.08 -23.77
CA GLU A 8 8.12 -5.15 -24.10
C GLU A 8 7.34 -4.25 -23.15
N TYR A 9 6.45 -3.40 -23.66
CA TYR A 9 5.64 -2.52 -22.82
C TYR A 9 4.28 -2.19 -23.45
N MET A 10 3.36 -1.75 -22.58
CA MET A 10 2.12 -1.11 -22.97
C MET A 10 1.82 0.06 -22.04
N ILE A 11 1.62 1.23 -22.62
CA ILE A 11 1.37 2.48 -21.93
C ILE A 11 0.02 3.04 -22.35
N TYR A 12 -0.80 3.41 -21.37
CA TYR A 12 -2.11 4.01 -21.52
C TYR A 12 -2.10 5.44 -20.96
N ASP A 13 -1.89 6.45 -21.81
CA ASP A 13 -2.01 7.86 -21.41
C ASP A 13 -3.47 8.33 -21.47
N LEU A 14 -4.27 7.92 -20.47
CA LEU A 14 -5.71 8.14 -20.44
C LEU A 14 -6.12 9.63 -20.41
N LYS A 15 -5.17 10.57 -20.22
CA LYS A 15 -5.42 12.00 -20.44
C LYS A 15 -5.82 12.29 -21.89
N ASN A 16 -5.27 11.53 -22.84
CA ASN A 16 -5.54 11.64 -24.27
C ASN A 16 -6.73 10.81 -24.73
N LEU A 17 -7.39 10.06 -23.83
CA LEU A 17 -8.58 9.27 -24.16
C LEU A 17 -9.74 10.20 -24.53
N SER A 18 -10.20 10.24 -25.76
CA SER A 18 -11.33 11.10 -26.16
C SER A 18 -12.70 10.45 -25.88
N PHE A 19 -13.79 11.22 -25.95
CA PHE A 19 -15.15 10.67 -25.82
C PHE A 19 -15.50 9.70 -26.96
N SER A 20 -15.05 10.00 -28.19
CA SER A 20 -15.22 9.09 -29.33
C SER A 20 -14.39 7.82 -29.15
N ASP A 21 -13.21 7.90 -28.54
CA ASP A 21 -12.43 6.71 -28.18
C ASP A 21 -13.19 5.85 -27.16
N MET A 22 -13.82 6.43 -26.13
CA MET A 22 -14.62 5.69 -25.16
C MET A 22 -15.77 4.90 -25.82
N ILE A 23 -16.51 5.54 -26.73
CA ILE A 23 -17.58 4.87 -27.50
C ILE A 23 -16.99 3.76 -28.37
N SER A 24 -15.89 4.05 -29.08
CA SER A 24 -15.21 3.06 -29.93
C SER A 24 -14.74 1.87 -29.11
N ILE A 25 -14.12 2.07 -27.94
CA ILE A 25 -13.63 0.98 -27.08
C ILE A 25 -14.79 0.07 -26.67
N LEU A 26 -15.95 0.61 -26.27
CA LEU A 26 -17.07 -0.21 -25.80
C LEU A 26 -17.77 -0.97 -26.93
N PHE A 27 -18.02 -0.31 -28.06
CA PHE A 27 -18.91 -0.84 -29.09
C PHE A 27 -18.21 -1.31 -30.37
N TYR A 28 -17.12 -0.64 -30.76
CA TYR A 28 -16.43 -0.86 -32.04
C TYR A 28 -14.89 -0.80 -31.85
N PRO A 29 -14.30 -1.79 -31.15
CA PRO A 29 -12.89 -1.74 -30.77
C PRO A 29 -12.01 -1.78 -32.02
N ARG A 30 -11.13 -0.78 -32.12
CA ARG A 30 -10.13 -0.65 -33.18
C ARG A 30 -8.83 -1.34 -32.76
N GLU A 31 -7.90 -1.48 -33.69
CA GLU A 31 -6.52 -1.85 -33.35
C GLU A 31 -5.91 -0.85 -32.37
N LEU A 32 -5.12 -1.35 -31.41
CA LEU A 32 -4.54 -0.54 -30.34
C LEU A 32 -3.79 0.69 -30.85
N TRP A 33 -3.00 0.55 -31.93
CA TRP A 33 -2.21 1.64 -32.50
C TRP A 33 -3.06 2.81 -33.06
N ARG A 34 -4.35 2.59 -33.32
CA ARG A 34 -5.27 3.66 -33.76
C ARG A 34 -5.72 4.57 -32.62
N TYR A 35 -5.51 4.17 -31.37
CA TYR A 35 -5.82 4.97 -30.21
C TYR A 35 -4.60 5.81 -29.81
N LYS A 36 -4.73 7.14 -29.87
CA LYS A 36 -3.64 8.07 -29.50
C LYS A 36 -3.18 7.95 -28.05
N PHE A 37 -4.03 7.42 -27.17
CA PHE A 37 -3.71 7.20 -25.76
C PHE A 37 -2.93 5.89 -25.52
N VAL A 38 -2.74 5.04 -26.54
CA VAL A 38 -2.03 3.76 -26.40
C VAL A 38 -0.66 3.86 -27.06
N THR A 39 0.39 3.49 -26.33
CA THR A 39 1.74 3.30 -26.87
C THR A 39 2.23 1.91 -26.50
N SER A 40 2.70 1.12 -27.47
CA SER A 40 3.17 -0.25 -27.24
C SER A 40 4.37 -0.58 -28.10
N SER A 41 5.19 -1.52 -27.64
CA SER A 41 6.38 -2.03 -28.34
C SER A 41 6.08 -3.16 -29.33
N PHE A 42 4.84 -3.66 -29.41
CA PHE A 42 4.46 -4.76 -30.31
C PHE A 42 3.26 -4.39 -31.18
N PRO A 43 3.22 -4.87 -32.44
CA PRO A 43 2.14 -4.53 -33.38
C PRO A 43 0.87 -5.34 -33.12
N ASP A 44 -0.27 -4.71 -33.44
CA ASP A 44 -1.57 -5.32 -33.75
C ASP A 44 -2.17 -6.31 -32.76
N THR A 45 -2.83 -5.74 -31.75
CA THR A 45 -3.92 -6.43 -31.05
C THR A 45 -5.13 -5.50 -30.93
N LYS A 46 -6.30 -6.08 -30.74
CA LYS A 46 -7.49 -5.38 -30.24
C LYS A 46 -7.69 -5.72 -28.77
N PHE A 47 -8.37 -4.84 -28.04
CA PHE A 47 -8.93 -5.20 -26.75
C PHE A 47 -9.93 -6.36 -26.91
N LYS A 48 -9.62 -7.54 -26.39
CA LYS A 48 -10.47 -8.74 -26.54
C LYS A 48 -11.61 -8.77 -25.53
N SER A 49 -11.32 -8.46 -24.27
CA SER A 49 -12.30 -8.55 -23.18
C SER A 49 -13.22 -7.32 -23.13
N PHE A 50 -14.54 -7.52 -23.22
CA PHE A 50 -15.50 -6.43 -22.97
C PHE A 50 -15.36 -5.86 -21.56
N TYR A 51 -15.13 -6.73 -20.57
CA TYR A 51 -14.91 -6.32 -19.19
C TYR A 51 -13.72 -5.36 -19.07
N PHE A 52 -12.58 -5.69 -19.68
CA PHE A 52 -11.42 -4.81 -19.69
C PHE A 52 -11.72 -3.48 -20.40
N ARG A 53 -12.44 -3.51 -21.53
CA ARG A 53 -12.86 -2.32 -22.28
C ARG A 53 -13.73 -1.39 -21.41
N LEU A 54 -14.67 -1.95 -20.65
CA LEU A 54 -15.48 -1.21 -19.69
C LEU A 54 -14.61 -0.58 -18.59
N MET A 55 -13.71 -1.35 -18.00
CA MET A 55 -12.81 -0.84 -16.95
C MET A 55 -11.90 0.26 -17.47
N LEU A 56 -11.28 0.09 -18.64
CA LEU A 56 -10.45 1.10 -19.29
C LEU A 56 -11.19 2.43 -19.43
N VAL A 57 -12.46 2.39 -19.87
CA VAL A 57 -13.31 3.57 -20.01
C VAL A 57 -13.66 4.17 -18.64
N LEU A 58 -14.08 3.36 -17.67
CA LEU A 58 -14.40 3.82 -16.32
C LEU A 58 -13.18 4.47 -15.64
N THR A 59 -12.02 3.83 -15.71
CA THR A 59 -10.73 4.35 -15.23
C THR A 59 -10.41 5.67 -15.91
N GLY A 60 -10.57 5.78 -17.24
CA GLY A 60 -10.36 7.04 -17.96
C GLY A 60 -11.33 8.15 -17.54
N ILE A 61 -12.59 7.83 -17.27
CA ILE A 61 -13.58 8.79 -16.75
C ILE A 61 -13.17 9.26 -15.35
N ILE A 62 -12.79 8.34 -14.47
CA ILE A 62 -12.34 8.64 -13.11
C ILE A 62 -11.08 9.52 -13.14
N GLN A 63 -10.07 9.17 -13.94
CA GLN A 63 -8.85 9.96 -14.06
C GLN A 63 -9.12 11.38 -14.58
N LYS A 64 -10.04 11.55 -15.54
CA LYS A 64 -10.46 12.88 -16.01
C LYS A 64 -11.19 13.67 -14.94
N LEU A 65 -12.09 13.02 -14.19
CA LEU A 65 -12.81 13.64 -13.08
C LEU A 65 -11.84 14.09 -11.98
N LEU A 66 -10.90 13.23 -11.58
CA LEU A 66 -9.85 13.54 -10.61
C LEU A 66 -8.94 14.66 -11.10
N SER A 67 -8.56 14.67 -12.37
CA SER A 67 -7.73 15.73 -12.95
C SER A 67 -8.45 17.09 -12.93
N ARG A 68 -9.77 17.10 -13.18
CA ARG A 68 -10.60 18.32 -13.15
C ARG A 68 -10.87 18.81 -11.72
N LEU A 69 -11.08 17.89 -10.78
CA LEU A 69 -11.45 18.20 -9.39
C LEU A 69 -10.24 18.23 -8.44
N GLY A 70 -9.03 17.93 -8.90
CA GLY A 70 -7.90 17.60 -8.04
C GLY A 70 -7.51 18.70 -7.05
N GLY A 71 -7.47 19.96 -7.51
CA GLY A 71 -7.22 21.10 -6.61
C GLY A 71 -8.28 21.23 -5.52
N ASN A 72 -9.55 21.05 -5.88
CA ASN A 72 -10.66 21.10 -4.94
C ASN A 72 -10.63 19.94 -3.95
N LEU A 73 -10.24 18.73 -4.37
CA LEU A 73 -10.17 17.56 -3.51
C LEU A 73 -9.11 17.72 -2.42
N LYS A 74 -7.91 18.20 -2.78
CA LYS A 74 -6.84 18.48 -1.79
C LYS A 74 -7.27 19.55 -0.78
N SER A 75 -7.93 20.62 -1.24
CA SER A 75 -8.47 21.66 -0.35
C SER A 75 -9.64 21.18 0.51
N VAL A 76 -10.46 20.24 0.04
CA VAL A 76 -11.48 19.58 0.86
C VAL A 76 -10.82 18.74 1.95
N GLY A 77 -9.84 17.90 1.59
CA GLY A 77 -9.09 17.08 2.54
C GLY A 77 -8.44 17.91 3.64
N ALA A 78 -7.70 18.97 3.26
CA ALA A 78 -7.08 19.88 4.21
C ALA A 78 -8.09 20.52 5.17
N ARG A 79 -9.28 20.90 4.69
CA ARG A 79 -10.36 21.43 5.54
C ARG A 79 -10.91 20.37 6.48
N VAL A 80 -11.17 19.17 5.99
CA VAL A 80 -11.64 18.04 6.81
C VAL A 80 -10.65 17.75 7.92
N GLU A 81 -9.37 17.55 7.60
CA GLU A 81 -8.34 17.26 8.59
C GLU A 81 -8.16 18.42 9.57
N TYR A 82 -8.16 19.67 9.09
CA TYR A 82 -8.10 20.84 9.97
C TYR A 82 -9.28 20.86 10.97
N THR A 83 -10.50 20.60 10.51
CA THR A 83 -11.69 20.55 11.39
C THR A 83 -11.56 19.44 12.44
N PHE A 84 -11.13 18.25 12.05
CA PHE A 84 -10.94 17.14 12.99
C PHE A 84 -9.86 17.46 14.04
N ASN A 85 -8.75 18.05 13.61
CA ASN A 85 -7.70 18.50 14.53
C ASN A 85 -8.15 19.63 15.44
N LEU A 86 -8.94 20.58 14.94
CA LEU A 86 -9.49 21.68 15.76
C LEU A 86 -10.38 21.12 16.87
N VAL A 87 -11.27 20.19 16.52
CA VAL A 87 -12.12 19.51 17.50
C VAL A 87 -11.27 18.72 18.50
N SER A 88 -10.27 17.99 18.04
CA SER A 88 -9.41 17.15 18.89
C SER A 88 -8.60 17.96 19.89
N LEU A 89 -7.85 18.98 19.43
CA LEU A 89 -6.99 19.82 20.27
C LEU A 89 -7.77 20.56 21.37
N ASN A 90 -9.04 20.83 21.12
CA ASN A 90 -9.88 21.55 22.06
C ASN A 90 -10.71 20.64 22.97
N GLY A 91 -10.43 19.33 23.04
CA GLY A 91 -11.13 18.41 23.95
C GLY A 91 -12.47 17.92 23.43
N GLY A 92 -12.60 17.74 22.11
CA GLY A 92 -13.82 17.34 21.44
C GLY A 92 -14.81 18.49 21.25
N ILE A 93 -16.01 18.17 20.73
CA ILE A 93 -17.03 19.18 20.40
C ILE A 93 -17.42 20.03 21.61
N ARG A 94 -17.59 19.39 22.78
CA ARG A 94 -17.92 20.09 24.03
C ARG A 94 -16.79 20.99 24.49
N GLY A 95 -15.55 20.51 24.46
CA GLY A 95 -14.39 21.29 24.85
C GLY A 95 -14.13 22.47 23.90
N LEU A 96 -14.33 22.27 22.59
CA LEU A 96 -14.25 23.31 21.57
C LEU A 96 -15.23 24.45 21.86
N PHE A 97 -16.50 24.12 22.14
CA PHE A 97 -17.51 25.11 22.52
C PHE A 97 -17.12 25.88 23.79
N LEU A 98 -16.65 25.19 24.82
CA LEU A 98 -16.24 25.81 26.08
C LEU A 98 -15.01 26.72 25.91
N LYS A 99 -14.00 26.30 25.15
CA LYS A 99 -12.81 27.11 24.86
C LYS A 99 -13.12 28.31 23.96
N TYR A 100 -14.07 28.18 23.03
CA TYR A 100 -14.57 29.30 22.24
C TYR A 100 -15.16 30.40 23.12
N ILE A 101 -16.06 30.05 24.05
CA ILE A 101 -16.65 31.01 25.00
C ILE A 101 -15.57 31.66 25.88
N LYS A 102 -14.56 30.89 26.29
CA LYS A 102 -13.45 31.38 27.14
C LYS A 102 -12.38 32.16 26.38
N GLY A 103 -12.46 32.27 25.06
CA GLY A 103 -11.42 32.91 24.24
C GLY A 103 -10.07 32.19 24.25
N SER A 104 -10.04 30.89 24.57
CA SER A 104 -8.82 30.09 24.75
C SER A 104 -8.69 28.96 23.73
N LEU A 105 -9.17 29.20 22.50
CA LEU A 105 -9.09 28.22 21.43
C LEU A 105 -7.65 27.95 20.99
N GLU A 106 -7.33 26.67 20.86
CA GLU A 106 -6.08 26.21 20.27
C GLU A 106 -6.30 25.87 18.79
N PHE A 107 -5.55 26.52 17.92
CA PHE A 107 -5.66 26.32 16.47
C PHE A 107 -4.67 25.26 15.98
N PRO A 108 -5.12 24.28 15.18
CA PRO A 108 -4.23 23.31 14.55
C PRO A 108 -3.16 23.99 13.71
N LYS A 109 -1.93 23.49 13.83
CA LYS A 109 -0.81 23.87 12.97
C LYS A 109 -0.41 22.67 12.13
N PRO A 110 -0.69 22.66 10.80
CA PRO A 110 -0.27 21.57 9.93
C PRO A 110 1.22 21.30 10.03
N GLY A 111 1.59 20.01 10.04
CA GLY A 111 3.00 19.58 10.10
C GLY A 111 3.62 19.52 11.50
N THR A 112 2.86 19.78 12.57
CA THR A 112 3.31 19.57 13.95
C THR A 112 2.97 18.16 14.46
N GLU A 113 3.59 17.78 15.58
CA GLU A 113 3.39 16.51 16.26
C GLU A 113 1.99 16.28 16.82
N ASN A 114 1.13 17.31 16.84
CA ASN A 114 -0.26 17.20 17.28
C ASN A 114 -1.27 17.27 16.11
N PHE A 115 -0.80 17.47 14.88
CA PHE A 115 -1.65 17.47 13.68
C PHE A 115 -1.70 16.06 13.08
N ARG A 116 -2.91 15.50 13.01
CA ARG A 116 -3.16 14.11 12.59
C ARG A 116 -3.88 14.05 11.26
N SER A 117 -3.56 13.05 10.44
CA SER A 117 -4.32 12.75 9.22
C SER A 117 -5.68 12.14 9.54
N ILE A 118 -6.57 12.08 8.53
CA ILE A 118 -7.84 11.35 8.67
C ILE A 118 -7.64 9.86 9.00
N ILE A 119 -6.52 9.26 8.58
CA ILE A 119 -6.18 7.85 8.84
C ILE A 119 -5.95 7.61 10.34
N SER A 120 -5.25 8.52 11.02
CA SER A 120 -5.11 8.45 12.49
C SER A 120 -6.45 8.64 13.19
N TYR A 121 -7.38 9.46 12.68
CA TYR A 121 -8.74 9.54 13.24
C TYR A 121 -9.59 8.28 13.00
N ILE A 122 -9.29 7.48 11.97
CA ILE A 122 -9.91 6.16 11.76
C ILE A 122 -9.37 5.15 12.78
N ASP A 123 -8.07 5.19 13.09
CA ASP A 123 -7.48 4.36 14.13
C ASP A 123 -6.36 5.09 14.89
N GLU A 124 -6.71 5.58 16.07
CA GLU A 124 -5.85 6.44 16.90
C GLU A 124 -4.74 5.66 17.65
N ARG A 125 -4.74 4.32 17.60
CA ARG A 125 -3.82 3.49 18.38
C ARG A 125 -2.39 3.60 17.87
N ILE A 126 -1.43 3.84 18.76
CA ILE A 126 0.00 3.86 18.43
C ILE A 126 0.81 2.87 19.28
N ASP A 127 0.21 2.24 20.28
CA ASP A 127 0.90 1.26 21.13
C ASP A 127 1.27 0.01 20.34
N LEU A 128 2.48 -0.49 20.57
CA LEU A 128 2.96 -1.76 20.01
C LEU A 128 2.59 -2.91 20.95
N TYR A 129 1.97 -3.95 20.40
CA TYR A 129 1.57 -5.12 21.16
C TYR A 129 2.77 -6.06 21.36
N LYS A 130 3.11 -6.33 22.62
CA LYS A 130 4.15 -7.31 22.98
C LYS A 130 3.58 -8.72 22.83
N GLY A 131 4.21 -9.56 22.02
CA GLY A 131 3.66 -10.87 21.65
C GLY A 131 3.68 -11.86 22.81
N SER A 132 2.53 -12.42 23.17
CA SER A 132 2.35 -13.82 23.62
C SER A 132 0.88 -14.13 23.94
N SER A 133 0.01 -14.02 22.95
CA SER A 133 -1.20 -14.86 22.98
C SER A 133 -0.80 -16.20 22.39
N PHE A 134 -0.80 -17.27 23.18
CA PHE A 134 -0.50 -18.66 22.79
C PHE A 134 -1.39 -19.21 21.63
N LEU A 135 -2.29 -18.37 21.08
CA LEU A 135 -3.30 -18.66 20.07
C LEU A 135 -3.26 -17.72 18.84
N GLY A 136 -2.34 -16.74 18.79
CA GLY A 136 -2.24 -15.78 17.69
C GLY A 136 -1.43 -16.32 16.51
N PHE A 137 -1.92 -16.15 15.28
CA PHE A 137 -1.13 -16.48 14.08
C PHE A 137 0.13 -15.64 14.03
N GLN A 138 1.29 -16.29 14.02
CA GLN A 138 2.55 -15.68 13.63
C GLN A 138 3.02 -16.35 12.34
N PRO A 139 3.25 -15.59 11.26
CA PRO A 139 3.93 -16.15 10.11
C PRO A 139 5.31 -16.67 10.55
N GLU A 140 5.77 -17.79 9.97
CA GLU A 140 7.08 -18.40 10.24
C GLU A 140 8.23 -17.42 9.94
N THR A 141 8.52 -16.57 10.90
CA THR A 141 9.55 -15.56 10.78
C THR A 141 10.75 -16.04 11.55
N VAL A 142 11.95 -15.77 11.03
CA VAL A 142 13.12 -15.73 11.91
C VAL A 142 12.77 -14.71 12.98
N ILE A 143 12.57 -15.18 14.21
CA ILE A 143 12.29 -14.35 15.37
C ILE A 143 13.45 -13.36 15.42
N VAL A 144 13.22 -12.14 14.97
CA VAL A 144 14.14 -11.05 15.21
C VAL A 144 14.01 -10.84 16.70
N ASP A 145 15.07 -11.17 17.43
CA ASP A 145 15.22 -10.90 18.86
C ASP A 145 15.34 -9.38 19.05
N THR A 146 14.22 -8.71 18.74
CA THR A 146 14.02 -7.28 18.84
C THR A 146 14.02 -6.89 20.29
N VAL A 147 14.29 -5.62 20.55
CA VAL A 147 14.11 -5.01 21.87
C VAL A 147 12.66 -5.23 22.33
N GLY A 148 12.41 -6.22 23.18
CA GLY A 148 11.16 -6.39 23.93
C GLY A 148 10.09 -7.34 23.38
N LYS A 149 10.42 -8.36 22.57
CA LYS A 149 9.45 -9.35 22.03
C LYS A 149 8.28 -8.70 21.27
N ILE A 150 8.58 -7.69 20.46
CA ILE A 150 7.57 -7.01 19.64
C ILE A 150 7.15 -7.93 18.50
N ASN A 151 5.85 -8.09 18.27
CA ASN A 151 5.35 -8.88 17.14
C ASN A 151 5.63 -8.12 15.82
N PRO A 152 6.43 -8.68 14.89
CA PRO A 152 6.74 -8.01 13.62
C PRO A 152 5.50 -7.66 12.80
N LEU A 153 4.46 -8.50 12.85
CA LEU A 153 3.20 -8.25 12.13
C LEU A 153 2.47 -7.01 12.68
N ASP A 154 2.39 -6.87 14.01
CA ASP A 154 1.79 -5.69 14.65
C ASP A 154 2.62 -4.42 14.40
N LEU A 155 3.94 -4.53 14.53
CA LEU A 155 4.85 -3.43 14.24
C LEU A 155 4.67 -2.94 12.82
N CYS A 156 4.67 -3.85 11.84
CA CYS A 156 4.46 -3.52 10.43
C CYS A 156 3.07 -2.93 10.17
N ALA A 157 2.01 -3.46 10.78
CA ALA A 157 0.64 -2.94 10.61
C ALA A 157 0.51 -1.50 11.14
N ILE A 158 0.97 -1.25 12.37
CA ILE A 158 0.94 0.09 12.97
C ILE A 158 1.85 1.04 12.20
N THR A 159 3.01 0.59 11.76
CA THR A 159 3.97 1.42 11.02
C THR A 159 3.44 1.79 9.63
N SER A 160 2.81 0.87 8.91
CA SER A 160 2.16 1.15 7.63
C SER A 160 1.02 2.17 7.76
N LYS A 161 0.31 2.16 8.89
CA LYS A 161 -0.67 3.21 9.22
C LYS A 161 0.02 4.53 9.56
N LEU A 162 1.09 4.51 10.36
CA LEU A 162 1.83 5.69 10.77
C LEU A 162 2.47 6.42 9.58
N ALA A 163 2.76 5.71 8.48
CA ALA A 163 3.32 6.29 7.25
C ALA A 163 2.44 7.37 6.60
N TYR A 164 1.14 7.44 6.93
CA TYR A 164 0.22 8.48 6.48
C TYR A 164 0.33 9.79 7.26
N GLU A 165 1.07 9.80 8.36
CA GLU A 165 1.21 10.98 9.22
C GLU A 165 2.39 11.87 8.79
N ASN A 166 2.38 13.12 9.26
CA ASN A 166 3.45 14.06 8.98
C ASN A 166 4.74 13.72 9.77
N LYS A 167 5.89 14.19 9.27
CA LYS A 167 7.23 13.93 9.86
C LYS A 167 7.30 14.19 11.37
N ALA A 168 6.74 15.28 11.88
CA ALA A 168 6.82 15.63 13.30
C ALA A 168 6.03 14.63 14.16
N TYR A 169 4.83 14.23 13.72
CA TYR A 169 4.04 13.20 14.38
C TYR A 169 4.76 11.85 14.39
N VAL A 170 5.25 11.40 13.22
CA VAL A 170 5.99 10.14 13.09
C VAL A 170 7.23 10.12 14.00
N SER A 171 8.04 11.18 13.95
CA SER A 171 9.25 11.31 14.78
C SER A 171 8.91 11.27 16.28
N ASN A 172 7.84 11.96 16.70
CA ASN A 172 7.39 11.95 18.09
C ASN A 172 6.93 10.55 18.53
N VAL A 173 6.16 9.84 17.71
CA VAL A 173 5.72 8.47 18.04
C VAL A 173 6.93 7.53 18.13
N VAL A 174 7.81 7.51 17.13
CA VAL A 174 8.97 6.61 17.13
C VAL A 174 9.93 6.91 18.30
N THR A 175 10.28 8.18 18.50
CA THR A 175 11.29 8.58 19.47
C THR A 175 10.75 8.62 20.89
N ASN A 176 9.61 9.28 21.10
CA ASN A 176 9.11 9.56 22.43
C ASN A 176 8.13 8.49 22.93
N HIS A 177 7.33 7.89 22.05
CA HIS A 177 6.37 6.84 22.44
C HIS A 177 6.99 5.44 22.41
N TRP A 178 7.59 5.04 21.29
CA TRP A 178 8.20 3.70 21.15
C TRP A 178 9.60 3.58 21.74
N LYS A 179 10.24 4.72 22.07
CA LYS A 179 11.63 4.77 22.53
C LYS A 179 12.60 4.12 21.53
N MET A 180 12.33 4.31 20.25
CA MET A 180 13.13 3.83 19.12
C MET A 180 13.84 5.00 18.44
N HIS A 181 14.81 4.70 17.56
CA HIS A 181 15.57 5.72 16.87
C HIS A 181 14.93 6.08 15.52
N PHE A 182 14.27 7.23 15.45
CA PHE A 182 13.82 7.80 14.18
C PHE A 182 15.02 8.20 13.31
N VAL A 183 15.09 7.67 12.09
CA VAL A 183 16.21 7.97 11.17
C VAL A 183 15.85 9.15 10.27
N GLU A 184 14.82 9.00 9.44
CA GLU A 184 14.39 10.07 8.53
C GLU A 184 13.00 9.80 7.95
N PHE A 185 12.30 10.88 7.59
CA PHE A 185 11.07 10.87 6.80
C PHE A 185 11.34 11.55 5.46
N TYR A 186 10.92 10.91 4.39
CA TYR A 186 11.20 11.30 3.03
C TYR A 186 9.94 11.63 2.25
N ASP A 187 10.08 12.62 1.39
CA ASP A 187 9.13 12.97 0.34
C ASP A 187 9.87 12.94 -0.99
N PHE A 188 9.54 11.98 -1.86
CA PHE A 188 10.31 11.61 -3.03
C PHE A 188 9.67 12.09 -4.33
N PHE A 189 10.53 12.45 -5.27
CA PHE A 189 10.14 12.90 -6.60
C PHE A 189 9.69 11.73 -7.48
N ASN A 190 8.56 11.90 -8.17
CA ASN A 190 8.04 10.98 -9.17
C ASN A 190 8.16 11.61 -10.57
N GLU A 191 8.95 10.99 -11.45
CA GLU A 191 9.24 11.51 -12.79
C GLU A 191 7.99 11.56 -13.69
N SER A 192 7.00 10.69 -13.49
CA SER A 192 5.76 10.72 -14.28
C SER A 192 4.88 11.90 -13.92
N LEU A 193 4.81 12.22 -12.62
CA LEU A 193 3.92 13.22 -12.06
C LEU A 193 4.56 14.61 -11.98
N GLN A 194 5.89 14.68 -12.17
CA GLN A 194 6.70 15.89 -11.99
C GLN A 194 6.43 16.58 -10.64
N ASP A 195 6.28 15.79 -9.58
CA ASP A 195 6.01 16.27 -8.23
C ASP A 195 6.54 15.27 -7.18
N ARG A 196 6.57 15.70 -5.92
CA ARG A 196 6.79 14.82 -4.78
C ARG A 196 5.47 14.14 -4.38
N ALA A 197 5.39 12.84 -4.66
CA ALA A 197 4.16 12.07 -4.54
C ALA A 197 4.35 10.73 -3.82
N THR A 198 5.59 10.39 -3.44
CA THR A 198 5.89 9.13 -2.77
C THR A 198 6.58 9.41 -1.45
N GLN A 199 6.03 8.91 -0.36
CA GLN A 199 6.57 9.12 0.97
C GLN A 199 6.98 7.80 1.61
N ALA A 200 8.05 7.84 2.38
CA ALA A 200 8.47 6.75 3.22
C ALA A 200 9.22 7.27 4.43
N PHE A 201 9.32 6.46 5.48
CA PHE A 201 10.20 6.76 6.59
C PHE A 201 10.99 5.52 7.03
N ILE A 202 12.10 5.79 7.70
CA ILE A 202 12.99 4.77 8.24
C ILE A 202 13.18 5.03 9.73
N PHE A 203 13.18 3.97 10.51
CA PHE A 203 13.60 3.98 11.90
C PHE A 203 14.35 2.70 12.25
N CYS A 204 15.09 2.77 13.35
CA CYS A 204 15.81 1.65 13.94
C CYS A 204 15.29 1.39 15.35
N ASP A 205 15.43 0.16 15.84
CA ASP A 205 15.14 -0.15 17.24
C ASP A 205 16.06 0.60 18.21
N ARG A 206 17.28 0.94 17.79
CA ARG A 206 18.29 1.71 18.54
C ARG A 206 19.09 2.63 17.62
N SER A 207 19.76 3.64 18.20
CA SER A 207 20.64 4.56 17.46
C SER A 207 22.00 3.96 17.12
N GLU A 208 22.49 3.06 17.98
CA GLU A 208 23.77 2.36 17.84
C GLU A 208 23.55 0.85 17.97
N ASP A 209 24.29 0.08 17.17
CA ASP A 209 24.23 -1.38 17.07
C ASP A 209 22.77 -1.90 16.98
N ALA A 210 21.99 -1.26 16.12
CA ALA A 210 20.60 -1.58 15.85
C ALA A 210 20.47 -3.05 15.40
N LYS A 211 19.50 -3.76 15.97
CA LYS A 211 19.16 -5.12 15.52
C LYS A 211 18.11 -5.10 14.43
N LEU A 212 17.32 -4.03 14.35
CA LEU A 212 16.20 -3.92 13.43
C LEU A 212 16.18 -2.53 12.77
N ILE A 213 16.05 -2.54 11.45
CA ILE A 213 15.74 -1.37 10.62
C ILE A 213 14.38 -1.62 9.97
N VAL A 214 13.49 -0.63 10.02
CA VAL A 214 12.17 -0.71 9.37
C VAL A 214 12.06 0.38 8.32
N VAL A 215 11.65 0.00 7.12
CA VAL A 215 11.30 0.90 6.01
C VAL A 215 9.81 0.82 5.78
N ALA A 216 9.13 1.96 5.83
CA ALA A 216 7.69 2.01 5.65
C ALA A 216 7.28 2.99 4.57
N PHE A 217 6.57 2.49 3.56
CA PHE A 217 6.03 3.30 2.46
C PHE A 217 4.60 3.72 2.78
N ARG A 218 4.28 4.99 2.53
CA ARG A 218 2.91 5.50 2.59
C ARG A 218 2.11 4.96 1.42
N GLY A 219 0.84 4.64 1.65
CA GLY A 219 -0.13 4.38 0.59
C GLY A 219 -0.84 5.65 0.11
N THR A 220 -2.00 5.44 -0.50
CA THR A 220 -2.81 6.50 -1.12
C THR A 220 -3.55 7.34 -0.08
N GLU A 221 -3.25 8.64 -0.04
CA GLU A 221 -4.00 9.60 0.76
C GLU A 221 -5.41 9.78 0.16
N PRO A 222 -6.51 9.64 0.94
CA PRO A 222 -7.87 9.69 0.42
C PRO A 222 -8.19 10.95 -0.39
N PHE A 223 -7.58 12.08 -0.02
CA PHE A 223 -7.81 13.38 -0.64
C PHE A 223 -6.71 13.82 -1.60
N ASN A 224 -5.76 12.93 -1.92
CA ASN A 224 -4.67 13.23 -2.84
C ASN A 224 -4.94 12.62 -4.22
N PRO A 225 -5.38 13.42 -5.20
CA PRO A 225 -5.73 12.91 -6.54
C PRO A 225 -4.54 12.26 -7.26
N LYS A 226 -3.29 12.62 -6.92
CA LYS A 226 -2.09 12.10 -7.58
C LYS A 226 -1.80 10.65 -7.21
N ASP A 227 -2.06 10.30 -5.96
CA ASP A 227 -1.94 8.93 -5.47
C ASP A 227 -2.97 8.05 -6.19
N TRP A 228 -4.23 8.51 -6.28
CA TRP A 228 -5.28 7.84 -7.06
C TRP A 228 -4.93 7.69 -8.55
N LEU A 229 -4.33 8.71 -9.18
CA LEU A 229 -3.89 8.59 -10.57
C LEU A 229 -2.83 7.50 -10.77
N THR A 230 -1.98 7.26 -9.76
CA THR A 230 -0.98 6.18 -9.79
C THR A 230 -1.64 4.81 -9.64
N ASP A 231 -2.65 4.69 -8.78
CA ASP A 231 -3.40 3.45 -8.56
C ASP A 231 -4.27 3.06 -9.75
N PHE A 232 -4.76 4.06 -10.49
CA PHE A 232 -5.57 3.90 -11.69
C PHE A 232 -4.73 3.83 -12.97
N GLU A 233 -3.40 3.90 -12.88
CA GLU A 233 -2.54 3.51 -13.99
C GLU A 233 -2.76 2.01 -14.25
N ILE A 234 -2.73 1.60 -15.51
CA ILE A 234 -2.88 0.17 -15.90
C ILE A 234 -1.79 -0.26 -16.88
N SER A 235 -0.85 0.65 -17.14
CA SER A 235 0.33 0.42 -17.97
C SER A 235 1.28 -0.59 -17.33
N TRP A 236 2.07 -1.27 -18.17
CA TRP A 236 3.05 -2.26 -17.74
C TRP A 236 4.30 -2.25 -18.61
N ILE A 237 5.40 -2.75 -18.07
CA ILE A 237 6.65 -2.98 -18.79
C ILE A 237 7.27 -4.32 -18.34
N SER A 238 7.80 -5.07 -19.30
CA SER A 238 8.54 -6.31 -19.09
C SER A 238 9.97 -6.00 -18.64
N MET A 239 10.36 -6.60 -17.53
CA MET A 239 11.70 -6.51 -16.94
C MET A 239 12.58 -7.69 -17.36
N GLY A 240 12.39 -8.21 -18.58
CA GLY A 240 13.11 -9.37 -19.10
C GLY A 240 12.69 -10.65 -18.39
N GLU A 241 13.66 -11.42 -17.87
CA GLU A 241 13.40 -12.67 -17.13
C GLU A 241 12.58 -12.48 -15.86
N MET A 242 12.50 -11.24 -15.35
CA MET A 242 11.68 -10.91 -14.20
C MET A 242 10.19 -10.84 -14.54
N GLY A 243 9.74 -10.87 -15.80
CA GLY A 243 8.32 -10.75 -16.14
C GLY A 243 7.80 -9.31 -16.19
N LYS A 244 6.47 -9.15 -16.28
CA LYS A 244 5.80 -7.86 -16.44
C LYS A 244 5.45 -7.24 -15.10
N VAL A 245 5.63 -5.92 -14.99
CA VAL A 245 5.43 -5.18 -13.75
C VAL A 245 4.59 -3.92 -13.99
N HIS A 246 3.76 -3.57 -13.01
CA HIS A 246 2.91 -2.39 -13.03
C HIS A 246 3.72 -1.10 -13.13
N HIS A 247 3.49 -0.34 -14.20
CA HIS A 247 4.29 0.82 -14.55
C HIS A 247 4.12 1.97 -13.53
N GLY A 248 2.89 2.27 -13.11
CA GLY A 248 2.63 3.35 -12.14
C GLY A 248 3.38 3.15 -10.82
N PHE A 249 3.42 1.91 -10.32
CA PHE A 249 4.12 1.58 -9.08
C PHE A 249 5.64 1.66 -9.23
N MET A 250 6.20 1.23 -10.37
CA MET A 250 7.62 1.42 -10.65
C MET A 250 8.01 2.90 -10.72
N GLN A 251 7.17 3.74 -11.32
CA GLN A 251 7.43 5.18 -11.38
C GLN A 251 7.38 5.84 -10.00
N ALA A 252 6.40 5.47 -9.16
CA ALA A 252 6.34 5.91 -7.78
C ALA A 252 7.58 5.48 -6.98
N LEU A 253 8.12 4.29 -7.24
CA LEU A 253 9.35 3.84 -6.61
C LEU A 253 10.62 4.53 -7.14
N GLY A 254 10.56 5.17 -8.31
CA GLY A 254 11.65 5.98 -8.87
C GLY A 254 12.14 5.61 -10.27
N MET A 255 11.35 4.88 -11.06
CA MET A 255 11.68 4.60 -12.46
C MET A 255 11.70 5.89 -13.30
N GLN A 256 12.73 6.05 -14.13
CA GLN A 256 12.98 7.30 -14.88
C GLN A 256 12.61 7.26 -16.37
N ASP A 257 12.53 6.09 -16.97
CA ASP A 257 12.19 5.88 -18.38
C ASP A 257 11.03 4.88 -18.47
N LYS A 258 10.04 5.18 -19.30
CA LYS A 258 8.78 4.42 -19.40
C LYS A 258 8.85 3.22 -20.36
N THR A 259 9.83 3.22 -21.24
CA THR A 259 9.89 2.36 -22.43
C THR A 259 11.07 1.40 -22.44
N ASP A 260 12.09 1.67 -21.62
CA ASP A 260 13.27 0.82 -21.47
C ASP A 260 13.55 0.62 -19.97
N TYR A 261 13.31 -0.59 -19.46
CA TYR A 261 13.44 -0.85 -18.02
C TYR A 261 14.90 -0.70 -17.53
N ARG A 262 15.90 -0.88 -18.40
CA ARG A 262 17.32 -0.72 -18.03
C ARG A 262 17.70 0.74 -17.92
N LYS A 263 17.18 1.59 -18.83
CA LYS A 263 17.29 3.05 -18.72
C LYS A 263 16.41 3.60 -17.60
N GLY A 264 15.30 2.94 -17.30
CA GLY A 264 14.39 3.31 -16.23
C GLY A 264 14.96 3.04 -14.84
N TRP A 265 15.80 2.01 -14.71
CA TRP A 265 16.47 1.62 -13.48
C TRP A 265 18.00 1.57 -13.64
N PRO A 266 18.66 2.71 -13.90
CA PRO A 266 20.12 2.74 -13.99
C PRO A 266 20.74 2.29 -12.67
N LYS A 267 21.84 1.54 -12.68
CA LYS A 267 22.45 1.04 -11.43
C LYS A 267 22.86 2.18 -10.49
N ASN A 268 23.45 3.22 -11.06
CA ASN A 268 23.83 4.45 -10.37
C ASN A 268 23.13 5.63 -11.04
N LEU A 269 22.65 6.59 -10.25
CA LEU A 269 22.14 7.85 -10.79
C LEU A 269 23.30 8.66 -11.35
N SER A 270 23.18 9.10 -12.59
CA SER A 270 24.14 9.99 -13.24
C SER A 270 23.91 11.43 -12.76
N GLY A 271 24.69 11.86 -11.76
CA GLY A 271 24.75 13.25 -11.27
C GLY A 271 23.47 13.76 -10.59
N ASP A 272 23.60 14.81 -9.79
CA ASP A 272 22.48 15.53 -9.17
C ASP A 272 21.60 16.16 -10.27
N LYS A 273 20.64 15.41 -10.78
CA LYS A 273 19.51 15.96 -11.52
C LYS A 273 18.67 16.78 -10.54
N ASP A 274 18.95 18.07 -10.43
CA ASP A 274 18.04 19.10 -9.89
C ASP A 274 17.38 18.77 -8.54
N ASN A 275 18.13 18.26 -7.56
CA ASN A 275 17.61 17.95 -6.21
C ASN A 275 16.44 16.92 -6.20
N LYS A 276 16.30 16.13 -7.28
CA LYS A 276 15.30 15.06 -7.42
C LYS A 276 15.76 13.82 -6.64
N LYS A 277 15.11 13.57 -5.50
CA LYS A 277 15.33 12.36 -4.69
C LYS A 277 14.33 11.28 -5.10
N PHE A 278 14.81 10.23 -5.74
CA PHE A 278 13.99 9.05 -6.08
C PHE A 278 13.96 8.05 -4.92
N ALA A 279 12.81 7.43 -4.68
CA ALA A 279 12.56 6.61 -3.49
C ALA A 279 13.54 5.44 -3.36
N TYR A 280 13.63 4.59 -4.37
CA TYR A 280 14.52 3.43 -4.37
C TYR A 280 15.97 3.78 -4.07
N TYR A 281 16.54 4.72 -4.84
CA TYR A 281 17.95 5.08 -4.71
C TYR A 281 18.26 5.70 -3.36
N THR A 282 17.42 6.61 -2.89
CA THR A 282 17.63 7.28 -1.60
C THR A 282 17.57 6.29 -0.44
N ILE A 283 16.58 5.40 -0.44
CA ILE A 283 16.43 4.36 0.59
C ILE A 283 17.58 3.36 0.51
N ARG A 284 17.97 2.90 -0.69
CA ARG A 284 19.10 1.98 -0.90
C ARG A 284 20.41 2.54 -0.31
N GLU A 285 20.76 3.78 -0.62
CA GLU A 285 21.98 4.40 -0.08
C GLU A 285 21.90 4.62 1.44
N LYS A 286 20.71 4.97 1.96
CA LYS A 286 20.51 5.07 3.41
C LYS A 286 20.68 3.72 4.11
N LEU A 287 20.10 2.64 3.57
CA LEU A 287 20.27 1.28 4.09
C LEU A 287 21.73 0.82 4.02
N ARG A 288 22.45 1.08 2.93
CA ARG A 288 23.91 0.82 2.85
C ARG A 288 24.66 1.51 3.98
N THR A 289 24.30 2.76 4.28
CA THR A 289 24.93 3.53 5.38
C THR A 289 24.60 2.95 6.75
N LEU A 290 23.34 2.59 6.99
CA LEU A 290 22.90 2.00 8.25
C LEU A 290 23.53 0.63 8.49
N LEU A 291 23.61 -0.24 7.47
CA LEU A 291 24.19 -1.58 7.59
C LEU A 291 25.71 -1.56 7.80
N LYS A 292 26.42 -0.53 7.34
CA LYS A 292 27.85 -0.35 7.65
C LYS A 292 28.09 -0.19 9.15
N HIS A 293 27.20 0.54 9.84
CA HIS A 293 27.29 0.81 11.28
C HIS A 293 26.58 -0.25 12.13
N ASN A 294 25.62 -0.97 11.56
CA ASN A 294 24.79 -1.97 12.24
C ASN A 294 24.86 -3.30 11.47
N LYS A 295 26.02 -3.96 11.51
CA LYS A 295 26.35 -5.11 10.62
C LYS A 295 25.38 -6.29 10.75
N ASN A 296 24.77 -6.47 11.92
CA ASN A 296 23.86 -7.57 12.22
C ASN A 296 22.38 -7.18 12.08
N ALA A 297 22.09 -5.93 11.69
CA ALA A 297 20.73 -5.45 11.60
C ALA A 297 19.91 -6.23 10.56
N LYS A 298 18.68 -6.53 10.94
CA LYS A 298 17.65 -7.10 10.09
C LYS A 298 16.75 -5.99 9.54
N ILE A 299 16.28 -6.16 8.31
CA ILE A 299 15.43 -5.18 7.64
C ILE A 299 14.01 -5.71 7.52
N LEU A 300 13.04 -4.92 7.95
CA LEU A 300 11.64 -5.08 7.62
C LEU A 300 11.21 -4.00 6.63
N VAL A 301 10.47 -4.39 5.60
CA VAL A 301 9.85 -3.47 4.65
C VAL A 301 8.34 -3.63 4.75
N THR A 302 7.61 -2.53 4.88
CA THR A 302 6.17 -2.56 5.09
C THR A 302 5.42 -1.47 4.35
N GLY A 303 4.14 -1.71 4.09
CA GLY A 303 3.27 -0.72 3.46
C GLY A 303 1.82 -1.18 3.38
N HIS A 304 0.91 -0.21 3.33
CA HIS A 304 -0.52 -0.41 3.13
C HIS A 304 -0.96 0.14 1.77
N SER A 305 -1.89 -0.51 1.08
CA SER A 305 -2.42 -0.04 -0.22
C SER A 305 -1.30 0.11 -1.26
N LEU A 306 -1.21 1.25 -1.97
CA LEU A 306 -0.06 1.65 -2.80
C LEU A 306 1.30 1.44 -2.11
N GLY A 307 1.40 1.73 -0.81
CA GLY A 307 2.62 1.52 -0.04
C GLY A 307 2.99 0.05 0.07
N GLY A 308 2.00 -0.86 0.06
CA GLY A 308 2.21 -2.30 -0.02
C GLY A 308 2.83 -2.71 -1.36
N ALA A 309 2.37 -2.13 -2.47
CA ALA A 309 2.99 -2.34 -3.78
C ALA A 309 4.46 -1.88 -3.81
N LEU A 310 4.75 -0.70 -3.25
CA LEU A 310 6.12 -0.19 -3.14
C LEU A 310 7.00 -1.06 -2.23
N ALA A 311 6.44 -1.57 -1.14
CA ALA A 311 7.14 -2.42 -0.19
C ALA A 311 7.62 -3.74 -0.81
N VAL A 312 6.86 -4.33 -1.74
CA VAL A 312 7.29 -5.53 -2.47
C VAL A 312 8.16 -5.21 -3.69
N LEU A 313 7.95 -4.09 -4.38
CA LEU A 313 8.79 -3.69 -5.51
C LEU A 313 10.19 -3.25 -5.08
N PHE A 314 10.33 -2.65 -3.89
CA PHE A 314 11.63 -2.24 -3.37
C PHE A 314 12.67 -3.37 -3.37
N PRO A 315 12.43 -4.54 -2.75
CA PRO A 315 13.34 -5.67 -2.83
C PRO A 315 13.45 -6.28 -4.24
N SER A 316 12.44 -6.16 -5.10
CA SER A 316 12.55 -6.58 -6.51
C SER A 316 13.61 -5.79 -7.27
N ILE A 317 13.67 -4.47 -7.07
CA ILE A 317 14.72 -3.64 -7.71
C ILE A 317 16.09 -3.87 -7.05
N LEU A 318 16.14 -4.18 -5.75
CA LEU A 318 17.39 -4.63 -5.10
C LEU A 318 17.93 -5.92 -5.74
N VAL A 319 17.06 -6.89 -6.03
CA VAL A 319 17.41 -8.12 -6.77
C VAL A 319 17.92 -7.77 -8.17
N PHE A 320 17.21 -6.90 -8.90
CA PHE A 320 17.61 -6.46 -10.22
C PHE A 320 19.01 -5.81 -10.24
N HIS A 321 19.34 -5.00 -9.23
CA HIS A 321 20.65 -4.34 -9.09
C HIS A 321 21.72 -5.19 -8.40
N LYS A 322 21.37 -6.38 -7.92
CA LYS A 322 22.24 -7.32 -7.17
C LYS A 322 22.80 -6.69 -5.88
N GLU A 323 21.92 -6.11 -5.06
CA GLU A 323 22.27 -5.51 -3.77
C GLU A 323 22.36 -6.57 -2.65
N ASP A 324 23.29 -7.52 -2.80
CA ASP A 324 23.37 -8.72 -1.94
C ASP A 324 23.52 -8.41 -0.44
N THR A 325 24.22 -7.33 -0.08
CA THR A 325 24.36 -6.89 1.31
C THR A 325 23.01 -6.51 1.93
N ILE A 326 22.16 -5.79 1.19
CA ILE A 326 20.83 -5.41 1.71
C ILE A 326 19.90 -6.64 1.70
N LEU A 327 19.94 -7.44 0.63
CA LEU A 327 19.11 -8.64 0.46
C LEU A 327 19.39 -9.71 1.53
N SER A 328 20.64 -9.86 1.97
CA SER A 328 21.01 -10.77 3.06
C SER A 328 20.55 -10.30 4.44
N SER A 329 20.44 -8.97 4.65
CA SER A 329 19.84 -8.38 5.84
C SER A 329 18.31 -8.31 5.80
N LEU A 330 17.67 -8.48 4.64
CA LEU A 330 16.22 -8.48 4.51
C LEU A 330 15.59 -9.65 5.27
N ASN A 331 14.82 -9.33 6.30
CA ASN A 331 14.15 -10.31 7.16
C ASN A 331 12.70 -10.54 6.76
N GLY A 332 12.00 -9.51 6.31
CA GLY A 332 10.65 -9.70 5.81
C GLY A 332 10.03 -8.48 5.15
N VAL A 333 9.05 -8.75 4.31
CA VAL A 333 8.21 -7.81 3.58
C VAL A 333 6.78 -8.09 4.00
N TYR A 334 6.14 -7.11 4.64
CA TYR A 334 4.81 -7.21 5.21
C TYR A 334 3.91 -6.21 4.51
N THR A 335 2.91 -6.70 3.78
CA THR A 335 2.04 -5.83 3.01
C THR A 335 0.59 -6.02 3.40
N PHE A 336 -0.16 -4.92 3.40
CA PHE A 336 -1.53 -4.86 3.88
C PHE A 336 -2.41 -4.25 2.80
N GLY A 337 -3.38 -5.00 2.29
CA GLY A 337 -4.25 -4.50 1.22
C GLY A 337 -3.49 -4.15 -0.06
N GLN A 338 -2.42 -4.90 -0.34
CA GLN A 338 -1.56 -4.66 -1.50
C GLN A 338 -2.31 -5.01 -2.81
N PRO A 339 -2.28 -4.15 -3.84
CA PRO A 339 -2.74 -4.48 -5.19
C PRO A 339 -1.76 -5.42 -5.91
N ARG A 340 -2.21 -6.07 -7.00
CA ARG A 340 -1.32 -6.87 -7.85
C ARG A 340 -0.23 -5.99 -8.46
N VAL A 341 1.02 -6.46 -8.43
CA VAL A 341 2.18 -5.62 -8.86
C VAL A 341 2.85 -6.10 -10.14
N GLY A 342 2.63 -7.35 -10.52
CA GLY A 342 3.28 -7.98 -11.67
C GLY A 342 2.53 -9.24 -12.11
N ASP A 343 3.00 -9.85 -13.18
CA ASP A 343 2.43 -11.09 -13.72
C ASP A 343 2.92 -12.32 -12.95
N GLU A 344 2.40 -13.49 -13.32
CA GLU A 344 2.78 -14.76 -12.70
C GLU A 344 4.29 -15.06 -12.85
N VAL A 345 4.91 -14.60 -13.96
CA VAL A 345 6.35 -14.74 -14.20
C VAL A 345 7.13 -13.93 -13.18
N PHE A 346 6.74 -12.67 -12.95
CA PHE A 346 7.30 -11.85 -11.89
C PHE A 346 7.11 -12.44 -10.51
N GLY A 347 5.92 -12.98 -10.25
CA GLY A 347 5.63 -13.67 -9.01
C GLY A 347 6.58 -14.82 -8.71
N LYS A 348 6.68 -15.78 -9.65
CA LYS A 348 7.56 -16.95 -9.54
C LYS A 348 9.04 -16.54 -9.43
N TYR A 349 9.45 -15.55 -10.22
CA TYR A 349 10.82 -15.02 -10.16
C TYR A 349 11.13 -14.48 -8.76
N MET A 350 10.26 -13.64 -8.21
CA MET A 350 10.47 -13.02 -6.90
C MET A 350 10.40 -14.02 -5.75
N GLU A 351 9.49 -15.00 -5.80
CA GLU A 351 9.44 -16.07 -4.81
C GLU A 351 10.74 -16.89 -4.78
N ALA A 352 11.29 -17.24 -5.94
CA ALA A 352 12.57 -17.94 -6.03
C ALA A 352 13.75 -17.13 -5.46
N GLN A 353 13.68 -15.79 -5.52
CA GLN A 353 14.72 -14.92 -4.98
C GLN A 353 14.56 -14.63 -3.48
N LEU A 354 13.32 -14.42 -3.01
CA LEU A 354 13.03 -14.03 -1.63
C LEU A 354 12.93 -15.21 -0.67
N ASN A 355 12.51 -16.39 -1.13
CA ASN A 355 12.24 -17.55 -0.28
C ASN A 355 13.39 -18.57 -0.24
N LYS A 356 14.61 -18.21 -0.65
CA LYS A 356 15.76 -19.15 -0.72
C LYS A 356 16.06 -19.90 0.59
N ASN A 357 15.93 -19.22 1.73
CA ASN A 357 16.26 -19.79 3.04
C ASN A 357 15.03 -19.99 3.94
N TYR A 358 14.06 -19.07 3.84
CA TYR A 358 12.80 -19.07 4.59
C TYR A 358 11.85 -18.09 3.92
N LYS A 359 10.54 -18.19 4.20
CA LYS A 359 9.54 -17.28 3.66
C LYS A 359 9.76 -15.87 4.20
N ARG A 360 9.96 -14.90 3.29
CA ARG A 360 10.22 -13.48 3.66
C ARG A 360 9.09 -12.56 3.27
N TYR A 361 8.07 -13.05 2.57
CA TYR A 361 7.02 -12.21 2.04
C TYR A 361 5.65 -12.65 2.58
N TYR A 362 4.96 -11.69 3.19
CA TYR A 362 3.70 -11.87 3.88
C TYR A 362 2.70 -10.83 3.37
N ARG A 363 1.70 -11.33 2.65
CA ARG A 363 0.63 -10.52 2.06
C ARG A 363 -0.65 -10.71 2.85
N MET A 364 -1.12 -9.64 3.49
CA MET A 364 -2.30 -9.66 4.35
C MET A 364 -3.48 -9.04 3.60
N VAL A 365 -4.59 -9.78 3.55
CA VAL A 365 -5.83 -9.36 2.87
C VAL A 365 -7.00 -9.51 3.83
N TYR A 366 -7.77 -8.44 4.02
CA TYR A 366 -8.95 -8.45 4.87
C TYR A 366 -10.23 -8.52 4.04
N ARG A 367 -10.96 -9.64 4.16
CA ARG A 367 -12.30 -9.87 3.57
C ARG A 367 -12.46 -9.48 2.10
N TYR A 368 -13.23 -8.43 1.85
CA TYR A 368 -13.61 -7.89 0.55
C TYR A 368 -12.90 -6.58 0.29
N ASP A 369 -11.76 -6.33 0.97
CA ASP A 369 -10.89 -5.21 0.62
C ASP A 369 -10.74 -5.16 -0.90
N ILE A 370 -11.18 -4.04 -1.47
CA ILE A 370 -11.25 -3.81 -2.90
C ILE A 370 -9.87 -3.72 -3.55
N VAL A 371 -8.85 -3.27 -2.83
CA VAL A 371 -7.55 -2.92 -3.45
C VAL A 371 -6.77 -4.14 -3.92
N PRO A 372 -6.67 -5.25 -3.16
CA PRO A 372 -6.03 -6.46 -3.68
C PRO A 372 -6.73 -7.10 -4.88
N ARG A 373 -7.96 -6.70 -5.22
CA ARG A 373 -8.65 -7.20 -6.43
C ARG A 373 -8.24 -6.48 -7.71
N GLY A 374 -7.44 -5.42 -7.60
CA GLY A 374 -6.90 -4.68 -8.73
C GLY A 374 -5.37 -4.75 -8.79
N PRO A 375 -4.75 -4.37 -9.91
CA PRO A 375 -5.33 -4.28 -11.25
C PRO A 375 -5.93 -5.62 -11.73
N PHE A 376 -6.91 -5.54 -12.64
CA PHE A 376 -7.68 -6.70 -13.10
C PHE A 376 -6.87 -7.62 -14.01
N GLU A 377 -7.23 -8.89 -14.02
CA GLU A 377 -6.71 -9.86 -14.99
C GLU A 377 -7.19 -9.52 -16.40
N GLU A 378 -6.24 -9.43 -17.33
CA GLU A 378 -6.49 -9.30 -18.76
C GLU A 378 -5.64 -10.38 -19.47
N PRO A 379 -6.15 -11.03 -20.53
CA PRO A 379 -5.41 -12.11 -21.22
C PRO A 379 -3.96 -11.80 -21.67
N VAL A 380 -3.59 -10.52 -21.84
CA VAL A 380 -2.28 -10.03 -22.28
C VAL A 380 -1.39 -9.59 -21.09
N ILE A 381 -1.97 -9.22 -19.95
CA ILE A 381 -1.21 -8.72 -18.77
C ILE A 381 -1.13 -9.76 -17.66
N ASN A 382 -2.21 -10.51 -17.43
CA ASN A 382 -2.43 -11.50 -16.37
C ASN A 382 -1.69 -11.18 -15.07
N PHE A 383 -1.89 -9.95 -14.57
CA PHE A 383 -1.35 -9.58 -13.26
C PHE A 383 -1.93 -10.53 -12.23
N SER A 384 -1.04 -11.10 -11.43
CA SER A 384 -1.40 -12.06 -10.41
C SER A 384 -0.80 -11.61 -9.08
N HIS A 385 -1.39 -12.09 -7.99
CA HIS A 385 -0.65 -12.08 -6.75
C HIS A 385 0.44 -13.13 -6.79
N PHE A 386 1.42 -12.93 -5.92
CA PHE A 386 2.39 -13.94 -5.55
C PHE A 386 2.63 -13.83 -4.05
N GLY A 387 3.30 -14.84 -3.50
CA GLY A 387 3.36 -15.07 -2.07
C GLY A 387 2.01 -15.54 -1.54
N GLY A 388 2.05 -16.53 -0.63
CA GLY A 388 0.80 -16.98 0.02
C GLY A 388 0.05 -15.83 0.71
N CYS A 389 -1.26 -15.81 0.52
CA CYS A 389 -2.23 -14.89 1.08
C CYS A 389 -2.56 -15.25 2.54
N ILE A 390 -2.33 -14.34 3.47
CA ILE A 390 -2.88 -14.42 4.82
C ILE A 390 -4.23 -13.69 4.80
N TYR A 391 -5.28 -14.47 4.63
CA TYR A 391 -6.64 -13.98 4.45
C TYR A 391 -7.41 -13.94 5.77
N TYR A 392 -7.93 -12.77 6.12
CA TYR A 392 -8.70 -12.54 7.34
C TYR A 392 -10.19 -12.44 7.04
N LYS A 393 -10.99 -13.23 7.74
CA LYS A 393 -12.47 -13.19 7.68
C LYS A 393 -13.06 -12.15 8.65
N SER A 394 -14.40 -12.04 8.67
CA SER A 394 -15.17 -11.05 9.45
C SER A 394 -14.81 -10.96 10.94
N TRP A 395 -14.43 -12.06 11.60
CA TRP A 395 -13.98 -12.06 12.99
C TRP A 395 -12.46 -12.29 13.12
N TYR A 396 -11.69 -11.80 12.14
CA TYR A 396 -10.24 -11.93 12.07
C TYR A 396 -9.73 -13.39 12.09
N ASN A 397 -10.60 -14.36 11.83
CA ASN A 397 -10.21 -15.75 11.59
C ASN A 397 -9.30 -15.84 10.36
N VAL A 398 -8.14 -16.46 10.53
CA VAL A 398 -7.08 -16.52 9.52
C VAL A 398 -7.20 -17.77 8.67
N LYS A 399 -7.02 -17.62 7.36
CA LYS A 399 -6.71 -18.71 6.43
C LYS A 399 -5.47 -18.35 5.62
N VAL A 400 -4.58 -19.32 5.41
CA VAL A 400 -3.49 -19.18 4.45
C VAL A 400 -3.98 -19.77 3.13
N LEU A 401 -4.01 -18.95 2.08
CA LEU A 401 -4.49 -19.31 0.74
C LEU A 401 -3.40 -18.99 -0.29
N GLU A 402 -3.48 -19.56 -1.49
CA GLU A 402 -2.65 -19.10 -2.61
C GLU A 402 -3.14 -17.71 -3.08
N GLU A 403 -4.45 -17.61 -3.32
CA GLU A 403 -5.11 -16.36 -3.68
C GLU A 403 -6.37 -16.11 -2.82
N GLU A 404 -6.73 -14.84 -2.67
CA GLU A 404 -7.94 -14.45 -1.97
C GLU A 404 -9.23 -14.89 -2.69
N PRO A 405 -10.34 -15.14 -1.96
CA PRO A 405 -11.64 -15.30 -2.58
C PRO A 405 -12.12 -14.01 -3.24
N ASN A 406 -12.93 -14.13 -4.30
CA ASN A 406 -13.42 -13.00 -5.07
C ASN A 406 -12.25 -12.11 -5.55
N ASP A 407 -11.40 -12.71 -6.36
CA ASP A 407 -10.28 -12.11 -7.10
C ASP A 407 -10.70 -10.93 -8.00
N ASN A 408 -11.95 -10.95 -8.48
CA ASN A 408 -12.56 -9.91 -9.28
C ASN A 408 -13.74 -9.23 -8.55
N TYR A 409 -13.49 -8.03 -8.02
CA TYR A 409 -14.47 -7.24 -7.26
C TYR A 409 -15.82 -7.02 -7.98
N LEU A 410 -15.84 -6.93 -9.30
CA LEU A 410 -17.07 -6.67 -10.08
C LEU A 410 -17.85 -7.91 -10.47
N ASN A 411 -17.44 -9.08 -9.97
CA ASN A 411 -18.21 -10.30 -10.17
C ASN A 411 -19.55 -10.21 -9.41
N LEU A 412 -20.64 -10.06 -10.18
CA LEU A 412 -22.00 -9.87 -9.67
C LEU A 412 -22.49 -11.02 -8.78
N LEU A 413 -21.92 -12.23 -8.91
CA LEU A 413 -22.24 -13.37 -8.05
C LEU A 413 -21.88 -13.11 -6.58
N TYR A 414 -20.84 -12.29 -6.34
CA TYR A 414 -20.39 -11.96 -4.99
C TYR A 414 -21.08 -10.74 -4.40
N PHE A 415 -21.84 -9.96 -5.17
CA PHE A 415 -22.48 -8.72 -4.71
C PHE A 415 -23.36 -8.91 -3.47
N PRO A 416 -24.28 -9.91 -3.43
CA PRO A 416 -25.08 -10.16 -2.22
C PRO A 416 -24.22 -10.45 -0.99
N SER A 417 -23.18 -11.28 -1.16
CA SER A 417 -22.25 -11.59 -0.08
C SER A 417 -21.48 -10.36 0.37
N MET A 418 -20.96 -9.55 -0.55
CA MET A 418 -20.22 -8.33 -0.23
C MET A 418 -21.04 -7.35 0.61
N HIS A 419 -22.28 -7.06 0.23
CA HIS A 419 -23.16 -6.16 0.98
C HIS A 419 -23.55 -6.75 2.34
N PHE A 420 -23.88 -8.04 2.41
CA PHE A 420 -24.15 -8.72 3.68
C PHE A 420 -22.94 -8.64 4.62
N ASN A 421 -21.74 -8.86 4.09
CA ASN A 421 -20.50 -8.80 4.84
C ASN A 421 -20.17 -7.37 5.30
N ALA A 422 -20.46 -6.34 4.50
CA ALA A 422 -20.33 -4.94 4.90
C ALA A 422 -21.25 -4.58 6.08
N LEU A 423 -22.49 -5.10 6.11
CA LEU A 423 -23.38 -4.97 7.25
C LEU A 423 -22.82 -5.67 8.50
N LEU A 424 -22.27 -6.89 8.35
CA LEU A 424 -21.62 -7.59 9.45
C LEU A 424 -20.39 -6.85 9.99
N ASP A 425 -19.60 -6.17 9.13
CA ASP A 425 -18.48 -5.34 9.56
C ASP A 425 -18.96 -4.19 10.46
N LEU A 426 -20.07 -3.54 10.09
CA LEU A 426 -20.66 -2.47 10.89
C LEU A 426 -21.18 -2.99 12.23
N ILE A 427 -21.91 -4.11 12.24
CA ILE A 427 -22.40 -4.75 13.47
C ILE A 427 -21.22 -5.07 14.38
N ARG A 428 -20.19 -5.73 13.85
CA ARG A 428 -18.98 -6.06 14.60
C ARG A 428 -18.31 -4.82 15.15
N ALA A 429 -18.18 -3.75 14.38
CA ALA A 429 -17.58 -2.51 14.86
C ALA A 429 -18.31 -1.90 16.06
N LEU A 430 -19.63 -2.07 16.13
CA LEU A 430 -20.44 -1.62 17.27
C LEU A 430 -20.28 -2.55 18.50
N THR A 431 -20.04 -3.85 18.29
CA THR A 431 -20.02 -4.85 19.37
C THR A 431 -18.63 -5.30 19.80
N ILE A 432 -17.57 -5.06 19.02
CA ILE A 432 -16.22 -5.60 19.25
C ILE A 432 -15.63 -5.18 20.59
N VAL A 433 -16.03 -4.02 21.12
CA VAL A 433 -15.62 -3.55 22.45
C VAL A 433 -16.09 -4.47 23.57
N ILE A 434 -17.22 -5.15 23.38
CA ILE A 434 -17.80 -6.08 24.34
C ILE A 434 -17.00 -7.39 24.34
N THR A 435 -16.54 -7.83 23.17
CA THR A 435 -15.87 -9.12 23.00
C THR A 435 -14.36 -9.05 23.22
N GLU A 436 -13.69 -8.00 22.74
CA GLU A 436 -12.22 -7.87 22.74
C GLU A 436 -11.70 -6.77 23.69
N GLY A 437 -12.59 -5.97 24.28
CA GLY A 437 -12.25 -4.94 25.26
C GLY A 437 -12.11 -3.52 24.70
N LYS A 438 -11.82 -2.57 25.60
CA LYS A 438 -11.84 -1.12 25.31
C LYS A 438 -10.85 -0.69 24.22
N ASP A 439 -9.71 -1.37 24.12
CA ASP A 439 -8.67 -1.09 23.12
C ASP A 439 -9.12 -1.36 21.68
N PHE A 440 -10.20 -2.11 21.49
CA PHE A 440 -10.77 -2.42 20.17
C PHE A 440 -12.01 -1.58 19.84
N LYS A 441 -12.42 -0.67 20.73
CA LYS A 441 -13.55 0.23 20.47
C LYS A 441 -13.34 1.01 19.18
N GLU A 442 -14.36 0.98 18.32
CA GLU A 442 -14.34 1.70 17.05
C GLU A 442 -14.33 3.22 17.24
N SER A 443 -13.49 3.92 16.47
CA SER A 443 -13.55 5.38 16.43
C SER A 443 -14.80 5.84 15.69
N ARG A 444 -15.26 7.06 15.97
CA ARG A 444 -16.42 7.65 15.27
C ARG A 444 -16.17 7.78 13.77
N THR A 445 -14.96 8.16 13.38
CA THR A 445 -14.53 8.29 11.98
C THR A 445 -14.56 6.93 11.27
N SER A 446 -14.11 5.88 11.95
CA SER A 446 -14.16 4.52 11.41
C SER A 446 -15.60 4.00 11.28
N LEU A 447 -16.50 4.33 12.22
CA LEU A 447 -17.93 4.01 12.07
C LEU A 447 -18.56 4.72 10.87
N LEU A 448 -18.24 6.00 10.63
CA LEU A 448 -18.70 6.72 9.44
C LEU A 448 -18.17 6.07 8.16
N LEU A 449 -16.90 5.65 8.14
CA LEU A 449 -16.32 4.91 7.01
C LEU A 449 -17.08 3.58 6.77
N ARG A 450 -17.47 2.86 7.81
CA ARG A 450 -18.26 1.62 7.69
C ARG A 450 -19.66 1.85 7.17
N ILE A 451 -20.33 2.92 7.61
CA ILE A 451 -21.64 3.32 7.07
C ILE A 451 -21.53 3.65 5.58
N PHE A 452 -20.51 4.41 5.19
CA PHE A 452 -20.24 4.68 3.78
C PHE A 452 -19.94 3.39 3.00
N GLY A 453 -19.20 2.46 3.61
CA GLY A 453 -18.91 1.14 3.05
C GLY A 453 -20.13 0.24 2.81
N LEU A 454 -21.32 0.58 3.32
CA LEU A 454 -22.56 -0.11 2.94
C LEU A 454 -22.98 0.21 1.49
N LEU A 455 -22.67 1.43 1.02
CA LEU A 455 -22.92 1.87 -0.35
C LEU A 455 -21.92 1.26 -1.32
N LEU A 456 -20.66 1.19 -0.91
CA LEU A 456 -19.57 0.62 -1.70
C LEU A 456 -18.79 -0.40 -0.85
N PRO A 457 -19.25 -1.68 -0.82
CA PRO A 457 -18.61 -2.74 -0.05
C PRO A 457 -17.11 -2.84 -0.34
N GLY A 458 -16.32 -3.26 0.64
CA GLY A 458 -14.88 -3.42 0.47
C GLY A 458 -14.05 -2.16 0.71
N VAL A 459 -14.60 -0.95 0.51
CA VAL A 459 -13.89 0.31 0.85
C VAL A 459 -13.58 0.39 2.34
N ALA A 460 -14.56 0.08 3.19
CA ALA A 460 -14.33 0.05 4.63
C ALA A 460 -13.38 -1.08 5.06
N SER A 461 -13.40 -2.21 4.34
CA SER A 461 -12.49 -3.34 4.57
C SER A 461 -11.03 -3.00 4.23
N HIS A 462 -10.79 -2.00 3.36
CA HIS A 462 -9.46 -1.45 3.08
C HIS A 462 -8.92 -0.53 4.19
N SER A 463 -9.56 -0.48 5.36
CA SER A 463 -9.09 0.37 6.45
C SER A 463 -7.81 -0.20 7.08
N PRO A 464 -6.76 0.63 7.30
CA PRO A 464 -5.59 0.22 8.11
C PRO A 464 -5.97 -0.31 9.50
N ARG A 465 -7.09 0.15 10.05
CA ARG A 465 -7.64 -0.35 11.32
C ARG A 465 -7.89 -1.85 11.30
N ASP A 466 -8.49 -2.35 10.21
CA ASP A 466 -8.83 -3.75 10.08
C ASP A 466 -7.56 -4.60 9.94
N TYR A 467 -6.49 -4.05 9.37
CA TYR A 467 -5.18 -4.70 9.33
C TYR A 467 -4.47 -4.72 10.69
N VAL A 468 -4.55 -3.64 11.48
CA VAL A 468 -4.09 -3.63 12.87
C VAL A 468 -4.86 -4.65 13.71
N ASN A 469 -6.18 -4.70 13.57
CA ASN A 469 -6.98 -5.70 14.27
C ASN A 469 -6.66 -7.12 13.80
N SER A 470 -6.43 -7.33 12.50
CA SER A 470 -5.99 -8.61 11.94
C SER A 470 -4.67 -9.08 12.56
N ALA A 471 -3.71 -8.18 12.72
CA ALA A 471 -2.43 -8.47 13.36
C ALA A 471 -2.55 -8.86 14.85
N ARG A 472 -3.56 -8.33 15.56
CA ARG A 472 -3.73 -8.52 17.01
C ARG A 472 -4.70 -9.63 17.39
N LEU A 473 -5.76 -9.80 16.59
CA LEU A 473 -6.87 -10.72 16.84
C LEU A 473 -6.82 -11.95 15.94
N GLY A 474 -5.89 -11.99 14.98
CA GLY A 474 -5.71 -13.10 14.05
C GLY A 474 -5.53 -14.44 14.76
N LYS A 475 -6.53 -15.31 14.66
CA LYS A 475 -6.49 -16.69 15.19
C LYS A 475 -6.46 -17.66 14.01
N ILE A 476 -5.52 -18.61 14.01
CA ILE A 476 -5.52 -19.71 13.02
C ILE A 476 -6.74 -20.57 13.31
N VAL A 477 -7.63 -20.73 12.35
CA VAL A 477 -8.56 -21.85 12.39
C VAL A 477 -7.80 -23.05 11.86
N ILE A 478 -7.30 -23.91 12.75
CA ILE A 478 -6.85 -25.25 12.35
C ILE A 478 -8.10 -25.95 11.86
N VAL A 479 -8.33 -25.90 10.55
CA VAL A 479 -9.27 -26.81 9.91
C VAL A 479 -8.61 -28.18 10.11
N LYS A 480 -9.11 -28.96 11.07
CA LYS A 480 -8.89 -30.41 11.02
C LYS A 480 -9.45 -30.81 9.66
N ASP A 481 -8.57 -31.22 8.75
CA ASP A 481 -8.98 -31.81 7.49
C ASP A 481 -9.98 -32.92 7.81
N VAL A 482 -11.26 -32.64 7.57
CA VAL A 482 -12.24 -33.69 7.41
C VAL A 482 -11.89 -34.28 6.06
N LYS A 483 -11.10 -35.36 6.08
CA LYS A 483 -11.06 -36.31 4.97
C LYS A 483 -12.50 -36.69 4.69
N ILE A 484 -13.01 -36.25 3.56
CA ILE A 484 -14.18 -36.87 2.95
C ILE A 484 -13.56 -37.92 2.04
N ASP A 485 -13.70 -39.18 2.45
CA ASP A 485 -13.40 -40.36 1.65
C ASP A 485 -14.25 -40.40 0.38
#